data_AF-A0A5N7C3Q2-F1
#
_entry.id   AF-A0A5N7C3Q2-F1
#
_cell.length_a   1.000
_cell.length_b   1.000
_cell.length_c   1.000
_cell.angle_alpha   90.00
_cell.angle_beta   90.00
_cell.angle_gamma   90.00
#
_symmetry.space_group_name_H-M   'P 1'
#
loop_
_entity.id
_entity.type
_entity.pdbx_description
1 polymer ?
#
loop_
_entity_poly.entity_id
_entity_poly.type
_entity_poly.pdbx_seq_one_letter_code
_entity_poly.pdbx_strand_id
1 'polypeptide(L)'
;MTGTRDLFYKVIWTLVFCPLGMGGAMGGLINCFIVDHHYGKKAAHFTAILSLLILSACNYLCYNLDRHFGWFGATEHPMWFHWRYPMIWAVGYGNGLLLFTDKGQERLTRLGL
;
A
#
# COMPACT_ATOMS: atom_id res chain seq x y z
N MET A 1 8.21 -28.73 3.16
CA MET A 1 8.37 -27.62 4.11
C MET A 1 9.84 -27.23 4.14
N THR A 2 10.22 -26.28 3.30
CA THR A 2 11.60 -25.79 3.16
C THR A 2 11.95 -24.87 4.34
N GLY A 3 13.12 -25.10 4.94
CA GLY A 3 13.53 -24.57 6.24
C GLY A 3 13.82 -23.07 6.31
N THR A 4 14.59 -22.67 7.34
CA THR A 4 14.92 -21.28 7.73
C THR A 4 15.36 -20.34 6.60
N ARG A 5 15.96 -20.86 5.51
CA ARG A 5 16.28 -20.09 4.29
C ARG A 5 15.04 -19.49 3.62
N ASP A 6 13.94 -20.23 3.56
CA ASP A 6 12.70 -19.79 2.93
C ASP A 6 12.05 -18.66 3.75
N LEU A 7 12.18 -18.73 5.08
CA LEU A 7 11.73 -17.67 5.98
C LEU A 7 12.55 -16.38 5.79
N PHE A 8 13.87 -16.48 5.63
CA PHE A 8 14.75 -15.33 5.40
C PHE A 8 14.38 -14.57 4.12
N TYR A 9 14.17 -15.28 3.00
CA TYR A 9 13.74 -14.64 1.75
C TYR A 9 12.35 -14.02 1.86
N LYS A 10 11.42 -14.67 2.57
CA LYS A 10 10.09 -14.08 2.85
C LYS A 10 10.21 -12.77 3.60
N VAL A 11 11.02 -12.74 4.67
CA VAL A 11 11.20 -11.54 5.51
C VAL A 11 11.84 -10.40 4.72
N ILE A 12 12.92 -10.68 3.98
CA ILE A 12 13.58 -9.66 3.15
C ILE A 12 12.64 -9.13 2.06
N TRP A 13 11.90 -10.03 1.41
CA TRP A 13 10.94 -9.63 0.40
C TRP A 13 9.83 -8.74 0.98
N THR A 14 9.20 -9.14 2.09
CA THR A 14 8.05 -8.44 2.67
C THR A 14 8.40 -7.16 3.41
N LEU A 15 9.58 -7.07 4.03
CA LEU A 15 9.95 -5.90 4.84
C LEU A 15 10.86 -4.92 4.09
N VAL A 16 11.64 -5.37 3.11
CA VAL A 16 12.62 -4.54 2.43
C VAL A 16 12.21 -4.29 0.99
N PHE A 17 12.28 -5.30 0.12
CA PHE A 17 12.13 -5.07 -1.32
C PHE A 17 10.73 -4.64 -1.73
N CYS A 18 9.70 -5.31 -1.21
CA CYS A 18 8.32 -5.03 -1.57
C CYS A 18 7.88 -3.63 -1.07
N PRO A 19 8.06 -3.26 0.22
CA PRO A 19 7.68 -1.92 0.68
C PRO A 19 8.49 -0.80 0.03
N LEU A 20 9.76 -1.03 -0.29
CA LEU A 20 10.60 -0.02 -0.92
C LEU A 20 10.16 0.21 -2.38
N GLY A 21 9.87 -0.84 -3.13
CA GLY A 21 9.31 -0.74 -4.48
C GLY A 21 7.90 -0.12 -4.49
N MET A 22 6.99 -0.61 -3.63
CA MET A 22 5.63 -0.08 -3.53
C MET A 22 5.62 1.38 -3.06
N GLY A 23 6.41 1.71 -2.03
CA GLY A 23 6.52 3.06 -1.48
C GLY A 23 7.13 4.03 -2.48
N GLY A 24 8.18 3.62 -3.20
CA GLY A 24 8.76 4.43 -4.28
C GLY A 24 7.76 4.71 -5.42
N ALA A 25 7.05 3.69 -5.89
CA ALA A 25 6.04 3.86 -6.94
C ALA A 25 4.87 4.74 -6.49
N MET A 26 4.32 4.47 -5.29
CA MET A 26 3.22 5.27 -4.73
C MET A 26 3.64 6.71 -4.46
N GLY A 27 4.79 6.92 -3.84
CA GLY A 27 5.32 8.26 -3.55
C GLY A 27 5.57 9.06 -4.82
N GLY A 28 6.17 8.44 -5.84
CA GLY A 28 6.40 9.07 -7.14
C GLY A 28 5.11 9.48 -7.85
N LEU A 29 4.10 8.61 -7.85
CA LEU A 29 2.81 8.92 -8.47
C LEU A 29 2.03 10.00 -7.70
N ILE A 30 2.03 9.96 -6.37
CA ILE A 30 1.41 11.01 -5.55
C ILE A 30 2.10 12.36 -5.81
N ASN A 31 3.42 12.38 -5.85
CA ASN A 31 4.18 13.60 -6.11
C ASN A 31 3.95 14.17 -7.51
N CYS A 32 3.82 13.31 -8.51
CA CYS A 32 3.60 13.73 -9.91
C CYS A 32 2.15 14.21 -10.16
N PHE A 33 1.15 13.52 -9.60
CA PHE A 33 -0.25 13.72 -9.99
C PHE A 33 -1.11 14.45 -8.94
N ILE A 34 -0.70 14.49 -7.66
CA ILE A 34 -1.54 14.99 -6.58
C ILE A 34 -0.91 16.22 -5.92
N VAL A 35 0.37 16.14 -5.55
CA VAL A 35 1.11 17.26 -4.96
C VAL A 35 1.04 18.47 -5.91
N ASP A 36 0.74 19.64 -5.36
CA ASP A 36 0.55 20.93 -6.05
C ASP A 36 -0.62 21.02 -7.06
N HIS A 37 -1.28 19.90 -7.40
CA HIS A 37 -2.39 19.87 -8.37
C HIS A 37 -3.75 19.79 -7.68
N HIS A 38 -3.83 19.13 -6.53
CA HIS A 38 -5.07 18.87 -5.81
C HIS A 38 -4.92 19.13 -4.32
N TYR A 39 -5.94 19.71 -3.69
CA TYR A 39 -5.99 19.93 -2.25
C TYR A 39 -7.36 19.56 -1.66
N GLY A 40 -7.40 19.34 -0.35
CA GLY A 40 -8.61 19.04 0.39
C GLY A 40 -9.15 17.63 0.13
N LYS A 41 -10.48 17.48 0.25
CA LYS A 41 -11.16 16.19 0.08
C LYS A 41 -10.96 15.58 -1.33
N LYS A 42 -10.77 16.41 -2.35
CA LYS A 42 -10.48 15.95 -3.72
C LYS A 42 -9.16 15.18 -3.76
N ALA A 43 -8.09 15.74 -3.20
CA ALA A 43 -6.80 15.07 -3.10
C ALA A 43 -6.88 13.75 -2.31
N ALA A 44 -7.69 13.70 -1.23
CA ALA A 44 -7.90 12.48 -0.47
C ALA A 44 -8.57 11.36 -1.29
N HIS A 45 -9.60 11.70 -2.09
CA HIS A 45 -10.22 10.73 -3.00
C HIS A 45 -9.26 10.26 -4.11
N PHE A 46 -8.49 11.18 -4.72
CA PHE A 46 -7.47 10.81 -5.70
C PHE A 46 -6.38 9.91 -5.10
N THR A 47 -5.94 10.20 -3.87
CA THR A 47 -4.97 9.37 -3.14
C THR A 47 -5.55 7.97 -2.86
N ALA A 48 -6.82 7.87 -2.48
CA ALA A 48 -7.50 6.61 -2.26
C ALA A 48 -7.64 5.78 -3.55
N ILE A 49 -8.01 6.41 -4.66
CA ILE A 49 -8.11 5.76 -5.97
C ILE A 49 -6.73 5.26 -6.42
N LEU A 50 -5.71 6.11 -6.33
CA LEU A 50 -4.35 5.76 -6.71
C LEU A 50 -3.80 4.62 -5.85
N SER A 51 -4.04 4.68 -4.53
CA SER A 51 -3.69 3.61 -3.58
C SER A 51 -4.38 2.31 -3.94
N LEU A 52 -5.68 2.36 -4.24
CA LEU A 52 -6.43 1.18 -4.68
C LEU A 52 -5.82 0.62 -5.96
N LEU A 53 -5.59 1.42 -7.01
CA LEU A 53 -5.08 0.90 -8.29
C LEU A 53 -3.70 0.27 -8.15
N ILE A 54 -2.75 0.98 -7.56
CA ILE A 54 -1.35 0.57 -7.52
C ILE A 54 -1.14 -0.54 -6.50
N LEU A 55 -1.63 -0.38 -5.26
CA LEU A 55 -1.46 -1.42 -4.24
C LEU A 55 -2.31 -2.65 -4.56
N SER A 56 -3.41 -2.53 -5.31
CA SER A 56 -4.11 -3.72 -5.80
C SER A 56 -3.31 -4.47 -6.85
N ALA A 57 -2.63 -3.77 -7.77
CA ALA A 57 -1.73 -4.40 -8.73
C ALA A 57 -0.57 -5.10 -8.01
N CYS A 58 0.02 -4.46 -7.00
CA CYS A 58 1.06 -5.08 -6.17
C CYS A 58 0.54 -6.29 -5.38
N ASN A 59 -0.68 -6.21 -4.82
CA ASN A 59 -1.32 -7.32 -4.11
C ASN A 59 -1.65 -8.49 -5.06
N TYR A 60 -2.08 -8.21 -6.29
CA TYR A 60 -2.32 -9.22 -7.31
C TYR A 60 -1.02 -9.88 -7.79
N LEU A 61 0.06 -9.12 -7.94
CA LEU A 61 1.38 -9.67 -8.21
C LEU A 61 1.83 -10.60 -7.08
N CYS A 62 1.66 -10.18 -5.82
CA CYS A 62 1.96 -11.01 -4.65
C CYS A 62 1.11 -12.28 -4.63
N TYR A 63 -0.18 -12.19 -4.96
CA TYR A 63 -1.07 -13.34 -5.05
C TYR A 63 -0.59 -14.36 -6.10
N ASN A 64 -0.22 -13.91 -7.30
CA ASN A 64 0.27 -14.81 -8.34
C ASN A 64 1.62 -15.44 -8.00
N LEU A 65 2.57 -14.64 -7.50
CA LEU A 65 3.84 -15.14 -7.00
C LEU A 65 3.61 -16.19 -5.91
N ASP A 66 2.67 -15.92 -5.01
CA ASP A 66 2.36 -16.84 -3.93
C ASP A 66 1.70 -18.15 -4.39
N ARG A 67 0.91 -18.12 -5.46
CA ARG A 67 0.39 -19.35 -6.08
C ARG A 67 1.48 -20.20 -6.72
N HIS A 68 2.58 -19.59 -7.16
CA HIS A 68 3.74 -20.31 -7.71
C HIS A 68 4.68 -20.83 -6.62
N PHE A 69 4.97 -20.03 -5.59
CA PHE A 69 5.96 -20.36 -4.56
C PHE A 69 5.38 -20.96 -3.28
N GLY A 70 4.08 -20.80 -3.01
CA GLY A 70 3.38 -21.36 -1.84
C GLY A 70 3.83 -20.76 -0.51
N TRP A 71 4.06 -19.44 -0.44
CA TRP A 71 4.71 -18.78 0.70
C TRP A 71 3.77 -18.23 1.78
N PHE A 72 2.56 -17.77 1.43
CA PHE A 72 1.64 -16.98 2.24
C PHE A 72 0.19 -17.54 2.25
N GLY A 73 -0.06 -18.66 1.57
CA GLY A 73 -1.34 -19.37 1.60
C GLY A 73 -2.39 -18.89 0.59
N ALA A 74 -2.00 -18.23 -0.50
CA ALA A 74 -2.90 -17.80 -1.57
C ALA A 74 -3.69 -18.94 -2.20
N THR A 75 -3.10 -20.14 -2.27
CA THR A 75 -3.76 -21.35 -2.79
C THR A 75 -4.82 -21.87 -1.83
N GLU A 76 -4.61 -21.75 -0.51
CA GLU A 76 -5.50 -22.28 0.52
C GLU A 76 -6.59 -21.27 0.94
N HIS A 77 -6.24 -19.99 0.97
CA HIS A 77 -7.10 -18.89 1.43
C HIS A 77 -7.09 -17.69 0.47
N PRO A 78 -7.57 -17.86 -0.79
CA PRO A 78 -7.52 -16.79 -1.80
C PRO A 78 -8.28 -15.53 -1.40
N MET A 79 -9.37 -15.66 -0.63
CA MET A 79 -10.17 -14.51 -0.18
C MET A 79 -9.42 -13.57 0.77
N TRP A 80 -8.40 -14.05 1.50
CA TRP A 80 -7.61 -13.20 2.39
C TRP A 80 -6.78 -12.17 1.63
N PHE A 81 -6.38 -12.48 0.39
CA PHE A 81 -5.70 -11.52 -0.46
C PHE A 81 -6.66 -10.44 -0.97
N HIS A 82 -7.91 -10.79 -1.26
CA HIS A 82 -8.90 -9.85 -1.79
C HIS A 82 -9.55 -8.98 -0.72
N TRP A 83 -9.63 -9.44 0.53
CA TRP A 83 -10.09 -8.63 1.67
C TRP A 83 -9.22 -7.39 1.92
N ARG A 84 -7.98 -7.38 1.42
CA ARG A 84 -7.07 -6.24 1.56
C ARG A 84 -7.51 -5.02 0.73
N TYR A 85 -8.32 -5.18 -0.31
CA TYR A 85 -8.69 -4.06 -1.19
C TYR A 85 -9.52 -2.97 -0.47
N PRO A 86 -10.57 -3.29 0.31
CA PRO A 86 -11.24 -2.29 1.15
C PRO A 86 -10.29 -1.57 2.10
N MET A 87 -9.35 -2.31 2.72
CA MET A 87 -8.37 -1.75 3.64
C MET A 87 -7.41 -0.79 2.94
N ILE A 88 -6.91 -1.18 1.75
CA ILE A 88 -6.04 -0.34 0.91
C ILE A 88 -6.72 1.00 0.60
N TRP A 89 -7.99 0.96 0.20
CA TRP A 89 -8.74 2.19 -0.09
C TRP A 89 -8.91 3.06 1.16
N ALA A 90 -9.31 2.46 2.29
CA ALA A 90 -9.51 3.18 3.54
C ALA A 90 -8.23 3.85 4.04
N VAL A 91 -7.10 3.14 3.97
CA VAL A 91 -5.78 3.66 4.33
C VAL A 91 -5.35 4.77 3.37
N GLY A 92 -5.54 4.59 2.06
CA GLY A 92 -5.25 5.63 1.06
C GLY A 92 -6.06 6.91 1.28
N TYR A 93 -7.35 6.78 1.60
CA TYR A 93 -8.21 7.92 1.91
C TYR A 93 -7.81 8.62 3.22
N GLY A 94 -7.55 7.83 4.27
CA GLY A 94 -7.12 8.35 5.57
C GLY A 94 -5.79 9.10 5.48
N ASN A 95 -4.80 8.54 4.78
CA ASN A 95 -3.52 9.20 4.54
C ASN A 95 -3.70 10.46 3.69
N GLY A 96 -4.55 10.41 2.66
CA GLY A 96 -4.86 11.58 1.85
C GLY A 96 -5.52 12.70 2.67
N LEU A 97 -6.40 12.38 3.62
CA LEU A 97 -6.96 13.37 4.54
C LEU A 97 -5.90 13.97 5.47
N LEU A 98 -4.98 13.15 5.98
CA LEU A 98 -3.89 13.62 6.84
C LEU A 98 -2.95 14.58 6.11
N LEU A 99 -2.56 14.24 4.88
CA LEU A 99 -1.55 14.97 4.13
C LEU A 99 -2.09 16.21 3.40
N PHE A 100 -3.33 16.15 2.90
CA PHE A 100 -3.88 17.18 2.00
C PHE A 100 -5.04 17.99 2.59
N THR A 101 -5.22 17.99 3.92
CA THR A 101 -6.22 18.86 4.57
C THR A 101 -5.64 19.59 5.76
N ASP A 102 -6.11 20.81 6.01
CA ASP A 102 -5.62 21.65 7.12
C ASP A 102 -5.77 20.94 8.48
N LYS A 103 -6.94 20.32 8.71
CA LYS A 103 -7.21 19.55 9.94
C LYS A 103 -6.31 18.31 10.06
N GLY A 104 -5.94 17.71 8.93
CA GLY A 104 -5.02 16.58 8.87
C GLY A 104 -3.61 16.98 9.25
N GLN A 105 -3.12 18.05 8.63
CA GLN A 105 -1.79 18.60 8.89
C GLN A 105 -1.67 19.13 10.33
N GLU A 106 -2.71 19.78 10.86
CA GLU A 106 -2.74 20.20 12.27
C GLU A 106 -2.57 19.00 13.23
N ARG A 107 -3.19 17.86 12.92
CA ARG A 107 -3.02 16.63 13.71
C ARG A 107 -1.62 16.06 13.59
N LEU A 108 -1.04 16.07 12.39
CA LEU A 108 0.35 15.62 12.17
C LEU A 108 1.33 16.48 12.97
N THR A 109 1.18 17.81 12.92
CA THR A 109 2.02 18.73 13.69
C THR A 109 1.92 18.51 15.19
N ARG A 110 0.72 18.21 15.73
CA ARG A 110 0.55 17.84 17.15
C ARG A 110 1.27 16.54 17.52
N LEU A 111 1.49 15.65 16.55
CA LEU A 111 2.25 14.40 16.72
C LEU A 111 3.76 14.59 16.50
N GLY A 112 4.22 15.80 16.15
CA GLY A 112 5.61 16.08 15.79
C GLY A 112 6.01 15.61 14.39
N LEU A 113 5.01 15.36 13.53
CA LEU A 113 5.14 14.99 12.11
C LEU A 113 4.52 16.05 11.19
#